data_AF-A0A6Y6C9M3-F1
#
_entry.id   AF-A0A6Y6C9M3-F1
#
_cell.length_a   1.000
_cell.length_b   1.000
_cell.length_c   1.000
_cell.angle_alpha   90.00
_cell.angle_beta   90.00
_cell.angle_gamma   90.00
#
_symmetry.space_group_name_H-M   'P 1'
#
loop_
_entity.id
_entity.type
_entity.pdbx_description
1 polymer ?
#
loop_
_entity_poly.entity_id
_entity_poly.type
_entity_poly.pdbx_seq_one_letter_code
_entity_poly.pdbx_strand_id
1 'polypeptide(L)'
;LLEALLSNLLGEGHDISTNRKLRFYVDEINNISHPYKIKWKIKNVGDEAERRGNVRGEILDDEGGSERFETADFSGPHFVECYVIYGNQVVARDRIDVPIHN
;
A
#
# COMPACT_ATOMS: atom_id res chain seq x y z
N LEU A 1 19.72 1.78 10.60
CA LEU A 1 18.72 1.21 9.69
C LEU A 1 18.91 1.91 8.35
N LEU A 2 19.13 1.15 7.27
CA LEU A 2 19.20 1.75 5.93
C LEU A 2 17.75 1.90 5.46
N GLU A 3 17.31 3.13 5.26
CA GLU A 3 16.02 3.44 4.64
C GLU A 3 16.25 3.61 3.13
N ALA A 4 15.35 3.07 2.33
CA ALA A 4 15.35 3.21 0.88
C ALA A 4 13.92 3.43 0.41
N LEU A 5 13.75 4.22 -0.64
CA LEU A 5 12.43 4.45 -1.21
C LEU A 5 11.96 3.18 -1.93
N LEU A 6 10.78 2.68 -1.56
CA LEU A 6 10.20 1.48 -2.16
C LEU A 6 10.10 1.61 -3.69
N SER A 7 9.64 2.75 -4.19
CA SER A 7 9.53 2.99 -5.64
C SER A 7 10.87 2.96 -6.37
N ASN A 8 11.98 3.36 -5.73
CA ASN A 8 13.31 3.24 -6.34
C ASN A 8 13.71 1.76 -6.48
N LEU A 9 13.54 0.97 -5.41
CA LEU A 9 13.84 -0.46 -5.43
C LEU A 9 13.04 -1.18 -6.53
N LEU A 10 11.74 -0.92 -6.59
CA LEU A 10 10.87 -1.51 -7.62
C LEU A 10 11.23 -1.02 -9.03
N GLY A 11 11.59 0.26 -9.18
CA GLY A 11 12.03 0.84 -10.46
C GLY A 11 13.34 0.25 -10.98
N GLU A 12 14.21 -0.20 -10.08
CA GLU A 12 15.45 -0.94 -10.39
C GLU A 12 15.21 -2.45 -10.63
N GLY A 13 13.95 -2.90 -10.49
CA GLY A 13 13.57 -4.32 -10.66
C GLY A 13 13.91 -5.19 -9.45
N HIS A 14 14.14 -4.58 -8.28
CA HIS A 14 14.33 -5.31 -7.04
C HIS A 14 13.01 -5.70 -6.40
N ASP A 15 12.93 -6.97 -5.98
CA ASP A 15 11.85 -7.47 -5.15
C ASP A 15 12.04 -7.06 -3.68
N ILE A 16 10.96 -7.16 -2.91
CA ILE A 16 10.99 -6.87 -1.48
C ILE A 16 11.23 -8.14 -0.70
N SER A 17 12.35 -8.17 0.04
CA SER A 17 12.65 -9.27 0.94
C SER A 17 11.59 -9.36 2.06
N THR A 18 11.33 -10.56 2.56
CA THR A 18 10.49 -10.73 3.75
C THR A 18 11.05 -10.00 4.99
N ASN A 19 10.20 -9.79 6.00
CA ASN A 19 10.48 -9.12 7.27
C ASN A 19 10.88 -7.63 7.16
N ARG A 20 10.52 -6.98 6.05
CA ARG A 20 10.66 -5.52 5.90
C ARG A 20 9.43 -4.81 6.45
N LYS A 21 9.66 -3.66 7.07
CA LYS A 21 8.60 -2.69 7.38
C LYS A 21 8.47 -1.74 6.21
N LEU A 22 7.25 -1.56 5.73
CA LEU A 22 6.93 -0.71 4.60
C LEU A 22 6.03 0.43 5.09
N ARG A 23 6.37 1.66 4.68
CA ARG A 23 5.56 2.85 4.91
C ARG A 23 5.08 3.35 3.56
N PHE A 24 3.78 3.33 3.36
CA PHE A 24 3.10 3.95 2.23
C PHE A 24 2.59 5.30 2.71
N TYR A 25 2.75 6.34 1.89
CA TYR A 25 2.29 7.68 2.24
C TYR A 25 1.86 8.41 0.97
N VAL A 26 0.96 9.36 1.13
CA VAL A 26 0.63 10.30 0.08
C VAL A 26 1.66 11.42 0.08
N ASP A 27 2.42 11.53 -1.00
CA ASP A 27 3.48 12.55 -1.13
C ASP A 27 2.87 13.95 -1.28
N GLU A 28 1.97 14.11 -2.27
CA GLU A 28 1.25 15.36 -2.49
C GLU A 28 -0.18 15.12 -2.99
N ILE A 29 -1.09 16.01 -2.60
CA ILE A 29 -2.45 16.12 -3.18
C ILE A 29 -2.60 17.53 -3.72
N ASN A 30 -2.61 17.64 -5.04
CA ASN A 30 -2.74 18.90 -5.76
C ASN A 30 -4.12 19.02 -6.40
N ASN A 31 -4.63 20.25 -6.52
CA ASN A 31 -5.89 20.59 -7.21
C ASN A 31 -7.17 19.95 -6.62
N ILE A 32 -7.14 19.52 -5.35
CA ILE A 32 -8.32 19.02 -4.63
C ILE A 32 -8.47 19.83 -3.35
N SER A 33 -9.54 20.63 -3.26
CA SER A 33 -9.86 21.39 -2.06
C SER A 33 -10.35 20.47 -0.95
N HIS A 34 -10.01 20.79 0.30
CA HIS A 34 -10.62 20.14 1.47
C HIS A 34 -12.12 20.46 1.56
N PRO A 35 -12.94 19.60 2.20
CA PRO A 35 -12.54 18.31 2.79
C PRO A 35 -12.54 17.16 1.78
N TYR A 36 -11.49 16.34 1.81
CA TYR A 36 -11.46 15.02 1.19
C TYR A 36 -11.14 13.96 2.24
N LYS A 37 -11.34 12.69 1.88
CA LYS A 37 -10.98 11.53 2.69
C LYS A 37 -9.92 10.73 1.95
N ILE A 38 -8.99 10.14 2.69
CA ILE A 38 -8.08 9.14 2.14
C ILE A 38 -8.55 7.77 2.60
N LYS A 39 -8.48 6.79 1.71
CA LYS A 39 -8.72 5.37 2.03
C LYS A 39 -7.61 4.50 1.47
N TRP A 40 -7.37 3.38 2.11
CA TRP A 40 -6.34 2.42 1.76
C TRP A 40 -6.93 1.03 1.53
N LYS A 41 -6.50 0.36 0.47
CA LYS A 41 -6.77 -1.06 0.25
C LYS A 41 -5.47 -1.82 0.27
N ILE A 42 -5.40 -2.81 1.16
CA ILE A 42 -4.27 -3.72 1.24
C ILE A 42 -4.75 -5.07 0.77
N LYS A 43 -4.13 -5.57 -0.29
CA LYS A 43 -4.50 -6.83 -0.91
C LYS A 43 -3.37 -7.84 -0.74
N ASN A 44 -3.72 -8.95 -0.12
CA ASN A 44 -2.90 -10.14 -0.02
C ASN A 44 -3.70 -11.28 -0.66
N VAL A 45 -3.12 -12.00 -1.61
CA VAL A 45 -3.75 -13.16 -2.29
C VAL A 45 -2.73 -14.26 -2.56
N GLY A 46 -3.22 -15.40 -3.07
CA GLY A 46 -2.41 -16.56 -3.40
C GLY A 46 -2.25 -17.54 -2.26
N ASP A 47 -1.66 -18.69 -2.58
CA ASP A 47 -1.65 -19.88 -1.72
C ASP A 47 -1.08 -19.60 -0.32
N GLU A 48 -0.03 -18.79 -0.21
CA GLU A 48 0.57 -18.48 1.09
C GLU A 48 -0.30 -17.56 1.95
N ALA A 49 -1.04 -16.62 1.33
CA ALA A 49 -2.03 -15.82 2.04
C ALA A 49 -3.19 -16.69 2.55
N GLU A 50 -3.66 -17.64 1.74
CA GLU A 50 -4.70 -18.59 2.11
C GLU A 50 -4.24 -19.52 3.24
N ARG A 51 -3.05 -20.12 3.10
CA ARG A 51 -2.46 -21.02 4.09
C ARG A 51 -2.28 -20.35 5.45
N ARG A 52 -1.98 -19.05 5.47
CA ARG A 52 -1.85 -18.26 6.70
C ARG A 52 -3.17 -17.66 7.21
N GLY A 53 -4.26 -17.79 6.48
CA GLY A 53 -5.53 -17.13 6.80
C GLY A 53 -5.43 -15.60 6.74
N ASN A 54 -4.52 -15.06 5.93
CA ASN A 54 -4.23 -13.63 5.81
C ASN A 54 -4.57 -13.09 4.41
N VAL A 55 -5.63 -13.62 3.79
CA VAL A 55 -6.22 -13.03 2.59
C VAL A 55 -6.86 -11.70 2.97
N ARG A 56 -6.49 -10.63 2.27
CA ARG A 56 -6.99 -9.27 2.52
C ARG A 56 -7.60 -8.66 1.27
N GLY A 57 -8.18 -7.47 1.42
CA GLY A 57 -8.79 -6.72 0.31
C GLY A 57 -9.80 -5.67 0.71
N GLU A 58 -10.06 -5.52 2.01
CA GLU A 58 -10.90 -4.47 2.56
C GLU A 58 -10.34 -3.07 2.27
N ILE A 59 -11.24 -2.10 2.17
CA ILE A 59 -10.91 -0.69 2.06
C ILE A 59 -11.05 -0.05 3.44
N LEU A 60 -9.95 0.46 3.97
CA LEU A 60 -9.83 1.05 5.29
C LEU A 60 -9.82 2.57 5.18
N ASP A 61 -10.35 3.25 6.20
CA ASP A 61 -10.16 4.69 6.35
C ASP A 61 -8.70 5.01 6.71
N ASP A 62 -8.21 6.15 6.24
CA ASP A 62 -6.96 6.71 6.73
C ASP A 62 -7.08 7.09 8.21
N GLU A 63 -5.99 6.89 8.96
CA GLU A 63 -5.94 7.14 10.41
C GLU A 63 -5.58 8.61 10.75
N GLY A 64 -5.57 9.50 9.75
CA GLY A 64 -5.30 10.94 9.87
C GLY A 64 -3.89 11.34 9.46
N GLY A 65 -3.01 10.38 9.17
CA GLY A 65 -1.62 10.60 8.78
C GLY A 65 -1.39 10.66 7.28
N SER A 66 -2.39 10.38 6.44
CA SER A 66 -2.21 10.17 4.99
C SER A 66 -1.14 9.10 4.71
N GLU A 67 -1.09 8.08 5.56
CA GLU A 67 -0.05 7.05 5.56
C GLU A 67 -0.58 5.70 6.06
N ARG A 68 0.14 4.65 5.69
CA ARG A 68 -0.13 3.28 6.09
C ARG A 68 1.17 2.53 6.33
N PHE A 69 1.23 1.81 7.44
CA PHE A 69 2.34 0.94 7.79
C PHE A 69 1.94 -0.52 7.60
N GLU A 70 2.78 -1.29 6.92
CA GLU A 70 2.58 -2.71 6.66
C GLU A 70 3.89 -3.49 6.81
N THR A 71 3.80 -4.80 6.93
CA THR A 71 4.95 -5.72 7.07
C THR A 71 4.97 -6.74 5.94
N ALA A 72 6.14 -6.95 5.34
CA ALA A 72 6.35 -7.93 4.29
C ALA A 72 6.54 -9.33 4.89
N ASP A 73 5.50 -9.92 5.47
CA ASP A 73 5.65 -11.12 6.33
C ASP A 73 5.76 -12.44 5.56
N PHE A 74 5.40 -12.45 4.27
CA PHE A 74 5.44 -13.66 3.45
C PHE A 74 5.54 -13.36 1.97
N SER A 75 6.14 -14.31 1.24
CA SER A 75 6.28 -14.23 -0.20
C SER A 75 4.93 -14.37 -0.90
N GLY A 76 4.77 -13.66 -2.02
CA GLY A 76 3.59 -13.74 -2.86
C GLY A 76 3.07 -12.38 -3.31
N PRO A 77 1.98 -12.36 -4.10
CA PRO A 77 1.42 -11.14 -4.66
C PRO A 77 0.75 -10.28 -3.57
N HIS A 78 1.29 -9.08 -3.40
CA HIS A 78 0.73 -8.05 -2.54
C HIS A 78 0.59 -6.74 -3.32
N PHE A 79 -0.39 -5.93 -2.95
CA PHE A 79 -0.42 -4.53 -3.37
C PHE A 79 -1.10 -3.64 -2.34
N VAL A 80 -0.75 -2.37 -2.38
CA VAL A 80 -1.42 -1.30 -1.65
C VAL A 80 -1.99 -0.30 -2.65
N GLU A 81 -3.28 0.01 -2.53
CA GLU A 81 -3.96 1.03 -3.33
C GLU A 81 -4.46 2.15 -2.40
N CYS A 82 -4.23 3.39 -2.79
CA CYS A 82 -4.68 4.60 -2.10
C CYS A 82 -5.77 5.27 -2.91
N TYR A 83 -6.77 5.83 -2.23
CA TYR A 83 -7.86 6.59 -2.85
C TYR A 83 -8.01 7.94 -2.18
N VAL A 84 -8.16 9.00 -2.97
CA VAL A 84 -8.63 10.31 -2.51
C VAL A 84 -10.11 10.44 -2.88
N ILE A 85 -10.96 10.66 -1.87
CA ILE A 85 -12.40 10.75 -2.01
C ILE A 85 -12.85 12.18 -1.69
N TYR A 86 -13.46 12.84 -2.67
CA TYR A 86 -14.07 14.16 -2.49
C TYR A 86 -15.60 14.03 -2.60
N GLY A 87 -16.30 14.42 -1.53
CA GLY A 87 -17.72 14.08 -1.35
C GLY A 87 -17.91 12.56 -1.32
N ASN A 88 -18.57 12.01 -2.35
CA ASN A 88 -18.84 10.58 -2.51
C ASN A 88 -18.16 9.99 -3.77
N GLN A 89 -17.15 10.67 -4.32
CA GLN A 89 -16.47 10.24 -5.55
C GLN A 89 -14.99 10.00 -5.28
N VAL A 90 -14.44 8.93 -5.86
CA VAL A 90 -12.99 8.75 -5.94
C VAL A 90 -12.46 9.69 -7.02
N VAL A 91 -11.69 10.70 -6.61
CA VAL A 91 -11.14 11.72 -7.50
C VAL A 91 -9.68 11.49 -7.87
N ALA A 92 -8.95 10.71 -7.06
CA ALA A 92 -7.62 10.22 -7.39
C ALA A 92 -7.43 8.81 -6.82
N ARG A 93 -6.56 8.03 -7.47
CA ARG A 93 -6.17 6.69 -7.04
C ARG A 93 -4.74 6.42 -7.49
N ASP A 94 -3.97 5.74 -6.65
CA ASP A 94 -2.68 5.17 -7.03
C ASP A 94 -2.48 3.80 -6.41
N ARG A 95 -1.67 2.95 -7.04
CA ARG A 95 -1.40 1.57 -6.61
C ARG A 95 0.08 1.25 -6.71
N ILE A 96 0.61 0.63 -5.66
CA ILE A 96 1.94 0.05 -5.65
C ILE A 96 1.81 -1.47 -5.50
N ASP A 97 2.31 -2.19 -6.49
CA ASP A 97 2.53 -3.63 -6.39
C ASP A 97 3.78 -3.91 -5.57
N VAL A 98 3.69 -4.87 -4.67
CA VAL A 98 4.74 -5.21 -3.72
C VAL A 98 5.06 -6.70 -3.90
N PRO A 99 5.89 -7.07 -4.90
CA PRO A 99 6.36 -8.45 -5.03
C PRO A 99 7.24 -8.77 -3.83
N ILE A 100 6.75 -9.64 -2.94
CA ILE A 100 7.52 -10.10 -1.78
C ILE A 100 8.12 -11.46 -2.12
N HIS A 101 9.43 -11.57 -1.94
CA HIS A 101 10.20 -12.78 -2.15
C HIS A 101 11.16 -13.02 -0.96
N ASN A 102 11.61 -14.27 -0.79
CA ASN A 102 12.54 -14.66 0.26
C ASN A 102 13.99 -14.38 -0.13
#